data_AF-A0A927T2S7-F1
#
_entry.id   AF-A0A927T2S7-F1
#
_cell.length_a   1.000
_cell.length_b   1.000
_cell.length_c   1.000
_cell.angle_alpha   90.00
_cell.angle_beta   90.00
_cell.angle_gamma   90.00
#
_symmetry.space_group_name_H-M   'P 1'
#
loop_
_entity.id
_entity.type
_entity.pdbx_description
1 polymer ?
#
loop_
_entity_poly.entity_id
_entity_poly.type
_entity_poly.pdbx_seq_one_letter_code
_entity_poly.pdbx_strand_id
1 'polypeptide(L)' 'MKEFMLLGLRKIKGIRISDFKNKFVDNPIYIYRKELEKLVQEELIEIDSDNVKLTNKGIDLANLVWEEFV' A
#
# COMPACT_ATOMS: atom_id res chain seq x y z
N MET A 1 0.94 1.35 12.34
CA MET A 1 1.39 1.62 10.95
C MET A 1 0.78 0.63 9.96
N LYS A 2 0.85 -0.69 10.21
CA LYS A 2 0.26 -1.72 9.33
C LYS A 2 -1.24 -1.51 9.09
N GLU A 3 -2.01 -1.22 10.14
CA GLU A 3 -3.43 -0.91 10.04
C GLU A 3 -3.73 0.26 9.08
N PHE A 4 -2.87 1.29 9.02
CA PHE A 4 -3.05 2.40 8.08
C PHE A 4 -2.93 1.93 6.63
N MET A 5 -1.98 1.03 6.35
CA MET A 5 -1.84 0.41 5.03
C MET A 5 -3.07 -0.45 4.72
N LEU A 6 -3.44 -1.35 5.63
CA LEU A 6 -4.57 -2.27 5.48
C LEU A 6 -5.89 -1.53 5.21
N LEU A 7 -6.24 -0.55 6.04
CA LEU A 7 -7.48 0.21 5.89
C LEU A 7 -7.43 1.16 4.69
N GLY A 8 -6.28 1.76 4.41
CA GLY A 8 -6.15 2.71 3.31
C GLY A 8 -6.17 2.04 1.94
N LEU A 9 -5.55 0.86 1.79
CA LEU A 9 -5.55 0.08 0.54
C LEU A 9 -6.93 -0.51 0.19
N ARG A 10 -7.90 -0.52 1.13
CA ARG A 10 -9.31 -0.81 0.83
C ARG A 10 -10.01 0.31 0.06
N LYS A 11 -9.43 1.52 0.03
CA LYS A 11 -9.98 2.66 -0.72
C LYS A 11 -9.45 2.58 -2.14
N ILE A 12 -10.29 2.94 -3.12
CA ILE A 12 -9.88 3.00 -4.54
C ILE A 12 -8.68 3.94 -4.76
N LYS A 13 -8.60 5.04 -4.00
CA LYS A 13 -7.46 5.97 -4.06
C LYS A 13 -6.23 5.48 -3.31
N GLY A 14 -6.34 4.38 -2.56
CA GLY A 14 -5.28 3.82 -1.73
C GLY A 14 -4.88 4.74 -0.58
N ILE A 15 -3.61 4.68 -0.20
CA ILE A 15 -3.00 5.58 0.78
C ILE A 15 -2.20 6.67 0.10
N ARG A 16 -2.13 7.84 0.73
CA ARG A 16 -1.11 8.85 0.42
C ARG A 16 0.14 8.65 1.26
N ILE A 17 1.30 8.68 0.61
CA ILE A 17 2.61 8.57 1.24
C ILE A 17 2.86 9.78 2.14
N SER A 18 2.49 10.98 1.68
CA SER A 18 2.53 12.21 2.47
C SER A 18 1.69 12.13 3.75
N ASP A 19 0.44 11.65 3.67
CA ASP A 19 -0.45 11.47 4.83
C ASP A 19 0.17 10.49 5.85
N PHE A 20 0.78 9.40 5.38
CA PHE A 20 1.48 8.46 6.26
C PHE A 20 2.67 9.14 6.95
N LYS A 21 3.53 9.83 6.18
CA LYS A 21 4.72 10.54 6.71
C LYS A 21 4.34 11.58 7.75
N ASN A 22 3.30 12.37 7.50
CA ASN A 22 2.85 13.39 8.44
C ASN A 22 2.35 12.78 9.75
N LYS A 23 1.71 11.61 9.69
CA LYS A 23 1.15 10.94 10.87
C LYS A 23 2.18 10.17 11.68
N PHE A 24 3.16 9.54 11.03
CA PHE A 24 4.08 8.61 11.67
C PHE A 24 5.55 9.08 11.68
N VAL A 25 5.87 10.18 10.99
CA VAL A 25 7.24 10.72 10.80
C VAL A 25 8.18 9.77 10.04
N ASP A 26 7.64 8.67 9.51
CA ASP A 26 8.37 7.68 8.71
C ASP A 26 7.84 7.57 7.28
N ASN A 27 8.65 7.07 6.35
CA ASN A 27 8.24 6.82 4.97
C ASN A 27 7.74 5.37 4.80
N PRO A 28 6.48 5.14 4.38
CA PRO A 28 5.94 3.79 4.22
C PRO A 28 6.71 2.97 3.16
N ILE A 29 7.32 3.63 2.17
CA ILE A 29 8.15 2.98 1.15
C ILE A 29 9.38 2.30 1.75
N TYR A 30 9.95 2.87 2.82
CA TYR A 30 11.11 2.27 3.49
C TYR A 30 10.70 1.23 4.53
N ILE A 31 9.65 1.51 5.32
CA ILE A 31 9.17 0.58 6.36
C ILE A 31 8.67 -0.73 5.74
N TYR A 32 7.88 -0.62 4.67
CA TYR A 32 7.23 -1.76 4.00
C TYR A 32 7.91 -2.08 2.67
N ARG A 33 9.20 -1.81 2.54
CA ARG A 33 9.92 -2.00 1.28
C ARG A 33 9.68 -3.39 0.70
N LYS A 34 9.80 -4.43 1.53
CA LYS A 34 9.72 -5.82 1.09
C LYS A 34 8.31 -6.19 0.62
N GLU A 35 7.29 -5.83 1.41
CA GLU A 35 5.88 -6.07 1.09
C GLU A 35 5.49 -5.31 -0.17
N LEU A 36 5.86 -4.04 -0.27
CA LEU A 36 5.55 -3.20 -1.43
C LEU A 36 6.28 -3.66 -2.69
N GLU A 37 7.56 -4.04 -2.61
CA GLU A 37 8.32 -4.58 -3.74
C GLU A 37 7.68 -5.88 -4.25
N LYS A 38 7.32 -6.80 -3.35
CA LYS A 38 6.59 -8.03 -3.71
C LYS A 38 5.28 -7.71 -4.45
N LEU A 39 4.45 -6.86 -3.86
CA LEU A 39 3.13 -6.54 -4.39
C LEU A 39 3.19 -5.76 -5.72
N VAL A 40 4.22 -4.93 -5.93
CA VAL A 40 4.50 -4.28 -7.22
C VAL A 40 4.94 -5.31 -8.25
N GLN A 41 5.85 -6.23 -7.90
CA GLN A 41 6.29 -7.31 -8.79
C GLN A 41 5.14 -8.24 -9.21
N GLU A 42 4.18 -8.47 -8.31
CA GLU A 42 2.97 -9.24 -8.59
C GLU A 42 1.89 -8.42 -9.34
N GLU A 43 2.15 -7.14 -9.62
CA GLU A 43 1.24 -6.18 -10.26
C GLU A 43 -0.07 -5.96 -9.49
N LEU A 44 -0.08 -6.20 -8.19
CA LEU A 44 -1.26 -6.04 -7.32
C LEU A 44 -1.41 -4.61 -6.82
N ILE A 45 -0.31 -3.88 -6.68
CA ILE A 45 -0.32 -2.46 -6.36
C ILE A 45 0.49 -1.68 -7.37
N GLU A 46 0.15 -0.41 -7.50
CA GLU A 46 0.99 0.58 -8.14
C GLU A 46 1.35 1.69 -7.15
N ILE A 47 2.56 2.20 -7.32
CA ILE A 47 3.09 3.31 -6.54
C ILE A 47 3.32 4.46 -7.52
N ASP A 48 2.55 5.53 -7.33
CA ASP A 48 2.76 6.79 -8.05
C ASP A 48 3.54 7.79 -7.19
N SER A 49 3.59 9.06 -7.59
CA SER A 49 4.39 10.08 -6.91
C SER A 49 4.03 10.28 -5.44
N ASP A 50 2.77 10.05 -5.05
CA ASP A 50 2.33 10.22 -3.66
C ASP A 50 1.32 9.18 -3.20
N ASN A 51 0.94 8.19 -4.00
CA ASN A 51 -0.03 7.18 -3.62
C ASN A 51 0.51 5.76 -3.77
N VAL A 52 0.05 4.89 -2.89
CA VAL A 52 0.10 3.43 -3.05
C VAL A 52 -1.35 2.95 -3.13
N LYS A 53 -1.73 2.32 -4.23
CA LYS A 53 -3.11 1.87 -4.47
C LYS A 53 -3.15 0.55 -5.24
N LEU A 54 -4.28 -0.15 -5.13
CA LEU A 54 -4.51 -1.38 -5.88
C LEU A 54 -4.57 -1.08 -7.39
N THR A 55 -3.99 -1.96 -8.20
CA THR A 55 -4.29 -2.01 -9.64
C THR A 55 -5.66 -2.65 -9.87
N ASN A 56 -6.14 -2.71 -11.11
CA ASN A 56 -7.36 -3.48 -11.41
C ASN A 56 -7.23 -4.95 -10.99
N LYS A 57 -6.09 -5.58 -11.27
CA LYS A 57 -5.75 -6.94 -10.82
C LYS A 57 -5.69 -7.03 -9.29
N GLY A 58 -5.12 -6.00 -8.66
CA GLY A 58 -5.07 -5.87 -7.21
C GLY A 58 -6.43 -5.80 -6.54
N ILE A 59 -7.42 -5.20 -7.20
CA ILE A 59 -8.80 -5.16 -6.69
C ILE A 59 -9.41 -6.56 -6.69
N ASP A 60 -9.25 -7.32 -7.78
CA ASP A 60 -9.74 -8.70 -7.88
C ASP A 60 -9.07 -9.64 -6.84
N LEU A 61 -7.81 -9.34 -6.48
CA LEU A 61 -6.99 -10.12 -5.57
C LEU A 61 -6.66 -9.39 -4.25
N ALA A 62 -7.53 -8.49 -3.81
CA ALA A 62 -7.24 -7.57 -2.71
C ALA A 62 -6.88 -8.26 -1.39
N ASN A 63 -7.40 -9.48 -1.16
CA ASN A 63 -7.08 -10.27 0.03
C ASN A 63 -5.57 -10.58 0.13
N LEU A 64 -4.91 -10.88 -1.00
CA LEU A 64 -3.46 -11.14 -1.03
C LEU A 64 -2.66 -9.90 -0.61
N VAL A 65 -3.13 -8.72 -1.02
CA VAL A 65 -2.52 -7.44 -0.61
C VAL A 65 -2.71 -7.21 0.88
N TRP A 66 -3.90 -7.48 1.41
CA TRP A 66 -4.23 -7.22 2.81
C TRP A 66 -3.49 -8.14 3.77
N GLU A 67 -3.28 -9.40 3.39
CA GLU A 67 -2.53 -10.39 4.19
C GLU A 67 -1.10 -9.96 4.50
N GLU A 68 -0.45 -9.18 3.62
CA GLU A 68 0.89 -8.62 3.87
C GLU A 68 0.91 -7.59 5.03
N PHE A 69 -0.26 -7.02 5.39
CA PHE A 69 -0.39 -5.98 6.41
C PHE A 69 -1.19 -6.39 7.65
N VAL A 70 -1.46 -7.70 7.83
CA VAL A 70 -1.98 -8.27 9.08
C VAL A 70 -0.85 -8.49 10.10
#